data_AF-A0A120GBL0-F1
#
_entry.id   AF-A0A120GBL0-F1
#
_cell.length_a   1.000
_cell.length_b   1.000
_cell.length_c   1.000
_cell.angle_alpha   90.00
_cell.angle_beta   90.00
_cell.angle_gamma   90.00
#
_symmetry.space_group_name_H-M   'P 1'
#
loop_
_entity.id
_entity.type
_entity.pdbx_description
1 polymer ?
#
loop_
_entity_poly.entity_id
_entity_poly.type
_entity_poly.pdbx_seq_one_letter_code
_entity_poly.pdbx_strand_id
1 'polypeptide(L)'
;MFPAGSATRAYLLRVPLNSNGHIDPLMHAVDQRRATMRRFWPSEPDRSGYIVREEATWHFIVTNNGPQTDDIAWFEDCALRIGRMLEIIELANGPIPFRVAAIGPD
;
A
#
# COMPACT_ATOMS: atom_id res chain seq x y z
N MET A 1 12.36 19.10 -7.62
CA MET A 1 11.05 18.83 -8.26
C MET A 1 11.19 17.59 -9.13
N PHE A 2 10.32 16.59 -8.98
CA PHE A 2 10.36 15.36 -9.79
C PHE A 2 9.14 15.33 -10.73
N PRO A 3 9.22 15.92 -11.94
CA PRO A 3 8.08 16.07 -12.84
C PRO A 3 7.48 14.73 -13.33
N ALA A 4 8.22 13.62 -13.22
CA ALA A 4 7.74 12.28 -13.52
C ALA A 4 7.44 11.42 -12.27
N GLY A 5 7.55 12.00 -11.07
CA GLY A 5 7.60 11.27 -9.79
C GLY A 5 9.02 10.86 -9.40
N SER A 6 9.24 10.54 -8.13
CA SER A 6 10.53 10.00 -7.67
C SER A 6 10.63 8.53 -8.06
N ALA A 7 11.54 8.16 -8.96
CA ALA A 7 11.80 6.75 -9.30
C ALA A 7 12.36 5.94 -8.11
N THR A 8 12.75 6.61 -7.04
CA THR A 8 13.45 6.02 -5.90
C THR A 8 12.58 5.86 -4.67
N ARG A 9 11.30 6.30 -4.71
CA ARG A 9 10.31 6.07 -3.65
C ARG A 9 9.17 5.22 -4.18
N ALA A 10 8.92 4.08 -3.54
CA ALA A 10 7.89 3.17 -4.00
C ALA A 10 7.25 2.38 -2.86
N TYR A 11 5.97 2.09 -3.03
CA TYR A 11 5.30 1.02 -2.31
C TYR A 11 5.14 -0.18 -3.24
N LEU A 12 5.46 -1.37 -2.71
CA LEU A 12 5.11 -2.66 -3.30
C LEU A 12 3.97 -3.24 -2.48
N LEU A 13 2.83 -3.48 -3.11
CA LEU A 13 1.66 -4.07 -2.48
C LEU A 13 1.43 -5.47 -3.04
N ARG A 14 1.22 -6.42 -2.15
CA ARG A 14 0.76 -7.77 -2.46
C ARG A 14 -0.65 -7.90 -1.91
N VAL A 15 -1.66 -7.97 -2.78
CA VAL A 15 -3.07 -7.94 -2.40
C VAL A 15 -3.91 -8.76 -3.37
N PRO A 16 -4.99 -9.42 -2.91
CA PRO A 16 -5.94 -10.05 -3.81
C PRO A 16 -6.72 -8.95 -4.56
N LEU A 17 -6.71 -8.99 -5.89
CA LEU A 17 -7.52 -8.09 -6.72
C LEU A 17 -8.72 -8.82 -7.30
N ASN A 18 -9.87 -8.15 -7.34
CA ASN A 18 -11.03 -8.61 -8.07
C ASN A 18 -10.95 -8.21 -9.56
N SER A 19 -11.93 -8.66 -10.36
CA SER A 19 -11.99 -8.40 -11.81
C SER A 19 -12.06 -6.91 -12.19
N ASN A 20 -12.45 -6.03 -11.27
CA ASN A 20 -12.51 -4.59 -11.49
C ASN A 20 -11.18 -3.87 -11.14
N GLY A 21 -10.22 -4.61 -10.58
CA GLY A 21 -8.93 -4.11 -10.10
C GLY A 21 -8.98 -3.51 -8.69
N HIS A 22 -10.07 -3.66 -7.95
CA HIS A 22 -10.11 -3.29 -6.52
C HIS A 22 -9.49 -4.41 -5.69
N ILE A 23 -8.96 -4.07 -4.53
CA ILE A 23 -8.62 -5.09 -3.53
C ILE A 23 -9.92 -5.80 -3.14
N ASP A 24 -9.92 -7.12 -3.20
CA ASP A 24 -11.07 -7.94 -2.85
C ASP A 24 -11.19 -8.05 -1.32
N PRO A 25 -12.19 -7.42 -0.68
CA PRO A 25 -12.33 -7.47 0.78
C PRO A 25 -12.70 -8.85 1.31
N LEU A 26 -13.42 -9.66 0.53
CA LEU A 26 -13.82 -10.99 0.96
C LEU A 26 -12.61 -11.92 0.94
N MET A 27 -11.81 -11.88 -0.11
CA MET A 27 -10.56 -12.65 -0.16
C MET A 27 -9.53 -12.16 0.85
N HIS A 28 -9.46 -10.84 1.09
CA HIS A 28 -8.61 -10.27 2.13
C HIS A 28 -9.00 -10.77 3.53
N ALA A 29 -10.29 -10.78 3.84
CA ALA A 29 -10.79 -11.23 5.15
C ALA A 29 -10.50 -12.72 5.44
N VAL A 30 -10.40 -13.56 4.39
CA VAL A 30 -10.04 -14.98 4.55
C VAL A 30 -8.62 -15.16 5.08
N ASP A 31 -7.66 -14.37 4.60
CA ASP A 31 -6.27 -14.41 5.07
C ASP A 31 -5.58 -13.05 4.92
N GLN A 32 -5.71 -12.23 5.96
CA GLN A 32 -5.14 -10.88 6.00
C GLN A 32 -3.60 -10.90 5.93
N ARG A 33 -2.95 -12.00 6.35
CA ARG A 33 -1.48 -12.09 6.36
C ARG A 33 -0.89 -12.23 4.96
N ARG A 34 -1.71 -12.57 3.96
CA ARG A 34 -1.28 -12.56 2.56
C ARG A 34 -1.22 -11.15 1.97
N ALA A 35 -1.95 -10.20 2.57
CA ALA A 35 -1.95 -8.83 2.12
C ALA A 35 -0.77 -8.08 2.76
N THR A 36 0.31 -7.91 2.02
CA THR A 36 1.55 -7.29 2.54
C THR A 36 1.93 -6.03 1.79
N MET A 37 2.66 -5.17 2.47
CA MET A 37 3.26 -3.97 1.90
C MET A 37 4.77 -3.95 2.14
N ARG A 38 5.50 -3.29 1.25
CA ARG A 38 6.87 -2.85 1.49
C ARG A 38 7.08 -1.44 0.95
N ARG A 39 7.82 -0.64 1.70
CA ARG A 39 8.07 0.77 1.45
C ARG A 39 9.58 0.98 1.24
N PHE A 40 9.97 1.54 0.09
CA PHE A 40 11.37 1.73 -0.35
C PHE A 40 11.77 3.20 -0.44
N TRP A 41 12.56 3.70 0.51
CA TRP A 41 13.00 5.10 0.57
C TRP A 41 14.53 5.11 0.57
N PRO A 42 15.22 5.92 -0.25
CA PRO A 42 16.68 5.78 -0.40
C PRO A 42 17.50 6.11 0.86
N SER A 43 16.94 6.97 1.72
CA SER A 43 17.59 7.47 2.93
C SER A 43 17.14 6.76 4.20
N GLU A 44 16.26 5.76 4.09
CA GLU A 44 15.65 5.10 5.23
C GLU A 44 15.67 3.58 5.04
N PRO A 45 15.75 2.79 6.11
CA PRO A 45 15.52 1.36 6.01
C PRO A 45 14.13 1.08 5.43
N ASP A 46 14.06 0.04 4.59
CA ASP A 46 12.80 -0.46 4.08
C ASP A 46 11.87 -0.82 5.24
N ARG A 47 10.61 -0.44 5.12
CA ARG A 47 9.56 -0.83 6.07
C ARG A 47 8.66 -1.84 5.39
N SER A 48 8.27 -2.89 6.11
CA SER A 48 7.36 -3.91 5.60
C SER A 48 6.31 -4.26 6.64
N GLY A 49 5.18 -4.76 6.18
CA GLY A 49 4.09 -5.11 7.06
C GLY A 49 2.86 -5.61 6.33
N TYR A 50 1.71 -5.43 6.96
CA TYR A 50 0.44 -5.91 6.45
C TYR A 50 -0.46 -4.76 6.00
N ILE A 51 -1.39 -5.10 5.12
CA ILE A 51 -2.45 -4.21 4.69
C ILE A 51 -3.73 -4.69 5.38
N VAL A 52 -4.38 -3.81 6.13
CA VAL A 52 -5.65 -4.10 6.82
C VAL A 52 -6.75 -3.20 6.29
N ARG A 53 -8.00 -3.68 6.34
CA ARG A 53 -9.16 -2.88 5.94
C ARG A 53 -9.78 -2.27 7.18
N GLU A 54 -9.99 -0.95 7.14
CA GLU A 54 -10.84 -0.24 8.10
C GLU A 54 -11.88 0.52 7.31
N GLU A 55 -13.17 0.21 7.50
CA GLU A 55 -14.27 0.81 6.75
C GLU A 55 -14.08 0.77 5.21
N ALA A 56 -13.79 1.94 4.61
CA ALA A 56 -13.56 2.17 3.19
C ALA A 56 -12.10 2.55 2.85
N THR A 57 -11.17 2.33 3.78
CA THR A 57 -9.74 2.60 3.62
C THR A 57 -8.89 1.36 3.85
N TRP A 58 -7.71 1.38 3.25
CA TRP A 58 -6.70 0.33 3.36
C TRP A 58 -5.50 0.91 4.11
N HIS A 59 -5.21 0.35 5.29
CA HIS A 59 -4.19 0.83 6.22
C HIS A 59 -2.94 -0.03 6.15
N PHE A 60 -1.79 0.61 6.30
CA PHE A 60 -0.48 -0.01 6.28
C PHE A 60 0.10 -0.11 7.68
N ILE A 61 0.15 -1.34 8.20
CA ILE A 61 0.64 -1.64 9.53
C ILE A 61 2.05 -2.24 9.42
N VAL A 62 3.10 -1.52 9.87
CA VAL A 62 4.51 -1.96 9.74
C VAL A 62 4.89 -2.89 10.86
N THR A 63 5.31 -4.14 10.61
CA THR A 63 5.62 -5.08 11.70
C THR A 63 7.09 -5.06 12.13
N ASN A 64 7.34 -4.80 13.42
CA ASN A 64 8.64 -4.95 14.07
C ASN A 64 8.66 -6.22 14.93
N ASN A 65 8.66 -7.41 14.32
CA ASN A 65 8.81 -8.72 15.00
C ASN A 65 8.08 -8.85 16.38
N GLY A 66 6.77 -8.60 16.43
CA GLY A 66 5.95 -8.67 17.65
C GLY A 66 4.45 -8.41 17.39
N PRO A 67 3.54 -8.58 18.37
CA PRO A 67 2.11 -8.41 18.15
C PRO A 67 1.70 -6.93 18.20
N GLN A 68 1.15 -6.50 17.05
CA GLN A 68 0.59 -5.20 16.68
C GLN A 68 1.58 -4.03 16.70
N THR A 69 1.60 -3.33 15.59
CA THR A 69 2.59 -2.32 15.28
C THR A 69 1.94 -1.15 14.56
N ASP A 70 2.64 -0.01 14.53
CA ASP A 70 2.07 1.29 14.20
C ASP A 70 1.47 1.32 12.79
N ASP A 71 0.26 1.87 12.69
CA ASP A 71 -0.24 2.39 11.42
C ASP A 71 0.69 3.52 10.98
N ILE A 72 1.10 3.50 9.71
CA ILE A 72 1.98 4.54 9.16
C ILE A 72 1.34 5.29 8.01
N ALA A 73 0.34 4.71 7.35
CA ALA A 73 -0.26 5.29 6.17
C ALA A 73 -1.53 4.55 5.75
N TRP A 74 -2.40 5.23 5.02
CA TRP A 74 -3.57 4.61 4.39
C TRP A 74 -3.86 5.21 3.02
N PHE A 75 -4.76 4.56 2.28
CA PHE A 75 -5.33 5.08 1.05
C PHE A 75 -6.79 4.63 0.89
N GLU A 76 -7.53 5.34 0.04
CA GLU A 76 -8.94 5.04 -0.22
C GLU A 76 -9.15 3.73 -0.99
N ASP A 77 -10.27 3.05 -0.73
CA ASP A 77 -10.68 1.88 -1.51
C ASP A 77 -10.98 2.26 -2.96
N CYS A 78 -10.11 1.82 -3.88
CA CYS A 78 -10.22 2.14 -5.28
C CYS A 78 -9.52 1.13 -6.20
N ALA A 79 -9.88 1.13 -7.48
CA ALA A 79 -9.26 0.26 -8.48
C ALA A 79 -7.77 0.56 -8.67
N LEU A 80 -6.89 -0.39 -8.34
CA LEU A 80 -5.48 -0.36 -8.68
C LEU A 80 -5.31 -0.73 -10.15
N ARG A 81 -5.07 0.26 -11.01
CA ARG A 81 -4.85 0.09 -12.46
C ARG A 81 -3.58 0.80 -12.88
N ILE A 82 -2.81 0.21 -13.79
CA ILE A 82 -1.59 0.83 -14.33
C ILE A 82 -1.87 2.27 -14.75
N GLY A 83 -1.00 3.19 -14.34
CA GLY A 83 -1.10 4.61 -14.64
C GLY A 83 -2.02 5.40 -13.71
N ARG A 84 -2.84 4.75 -12.89
CA ARG A 84 -3.70 5.44 -11.91
C ARG A 84 -2.85 6.19 -10.89
N MET A 85 -3.28 7.40 -10.56
CA MET A 85 -2.78 8.15 -9.41
C MET A 85 -3.54 7.76 -8.14
N LEU A 86 -2.79 7.50 -7.08
CA LEU A 86 -3.25 7.21 -5.74
C LEU A 86 -2.70 8.28 -4.81
N GLU A 87 -3.49 8.69 -3.84
CA GLU A 87 -3.01 9.47 -2.71
C GLU A 87 -2.81 8.52 -1.53
N ILE A 88 -1.55 8.40 -1.08
CA ILE A 88 -1.23 7.65 0.14
C ILE A 88 -0.99 8.69 1.23
N ILE A 89 -1.80 8.63 2.27
CA ILE A 89 -1.74 9.56 3.39
C ILE A 89 -0.83 8.94 4.43
N GLU A 90 0.42 9.40 4.51
CA GLU A 90 1.36 8.98 5.55
C GLU A 90 1.14 9.82 6.82
N LEU A 91 1.03 9.19 8.00
CA LEU A 91 0.82 9.92 9.27
C LEU A 91 1.86 11.02 9.53
N ALA A 92 3.11 10.76 9.15
CA ALA A 92 4.22 11.68 9.39
C ALA A 92 4.32 12.82 8.37
N ASN A 93 3.81 12.61 7.14
CA ASN A 93 4.10 13.47 5.99
C ASN A 93 2.84 14.02 5.29
N GLY A 94 1.65 13.55 5.67
CA GLY A 94 0.39 13.88 5.00
C GLY A 94 0.23 13.15 3.66
N PRO A 95 -0.62 13.67 2.75
CA PRO A 95 -0.90 13.06 1.46
C PRO A 95 0.32 13.12 0.51
N ILE A 96 0.70 11.97 -0.02
CA ILE A 96 1.77 11.82 -1.01
C ILE A 96 1.19 11.12 -2.25
N PRO A 97 1.28 11.74 -3.45
CA PRO A 97 0.78 11.12 -4.67
C PRO A 97 1.74 10.05 -5.20
N PHE A 98 1.19 8.89 -5.53
CA PHE A 98 1.87 7.78 -6.19
C PHE A 98 1.15 7.40 -7.47
N ARG A 99 1.89 6.88 -8.45
CA ARG A 99 1.33 6.26 -9.65
C ARG A 99 1.47 4.75 -9.56
N VAL A 100 0.42 4.01 -9.89
CA VAL A 100 0.50 2.56 -10.06
C VAL A 100 1.37 2.27 -11.29
N ALA A 101 2.63 1.90 -11.06
CA ALA A 101 3.61 1.72 -12.12
C ALA A 101 3.58 0.32 -12.74
N ALA A 102 3.26 -0.70 -11.94
CA ALA A 102 3.24 -2.10 -12.35
C ALA A 102 2.18 -2.88 -11.56
N ILE A 103 1.64 -3.92 -12.20
CA ILE A 103 0.73 -4.93 -11.64
C ILE A 103 1.14 -6.24 -12.31
N GLY A 104 1.34 -7.28 -11.51
CA GLY A 104 1.72 -8.59 -11.98
C GLY A 104 1.11 -9.68 -11.10
N PRO A 105 1.18 -10.94 -11.54
CA PRO A 105 0.84 -12.06 -10.69
C PRO A 105 1.81 -12.11 -9.50
N ASP A 106 1.30 -12.72 -8.44
CA ASP A 106 1.98 -12.96 -7.17
C ASP A 106 3.05 -14.06 -7.25
#